data_AF-A0A9W4XP09-F1
#
_entry.id   AF-A0A9W4XP09-F1
#
_cell.length_a   1.000
_cell.length_b   1.000
_cell.length_c   1.000
_cell.angle_alpha   90.00
_cell.angle_beta   90.00
_cell.angle_gamma   90.00
#
_symmetry.space_group_name_H-M   'P 1'
#
loop_
_entity.id
_entity.type
_entity.pdbx_description
1 polymer ?
#
loop_
_entity_poly.entity_id
_entity_poly.type
_entity_poly.pdbx_seq_one_letter_code
_entity_poly.pdbx_strand_id
1 'polypeptide(L)'
;MPVHNQRPLLPATQRPPPSPPPAVAQKRRRVTVACKACRTKKLRCSGEQPICARCTDLSQPCEYPVDGGNNNRQVALKRQYSQIESERDQLRDLYNLIRTLPDPEAQEIFRRLRTSADPLQVLQAVKDANTLLRNPDSTSPIVAHLQVHHIDVQALRLSAMRLRGRPWTRVAGDGLVSSLISS
;
A
#
# COMPACT_ATOMS: atom_id res chain seq x y z
N MET A 1 33.29 7.74 84.50
CA MET A 1 34.27 6.90 83.80
C MET A 1 33.52 5.77 83.10
N PRO A 2 33.38 5.76 81.77
CA PRO A 2 32.65 4.70 81.06
C PRO A 2 33.55 3.50 80.77
N VAL A 3 33.18 2.32 81.28
CA VAL A 3 33.85 1.05 80.99
C VAL A 3 33.19 0.46 79.73
N HIS A 4 33.96 0.33 78.65
CA HIS A 4 33.50 -0.26 77.40
C HIS A 4 33.39 -1.78 77.54
N ASN A 5 32.17 -2.30 77.50
CA ASN A 5 31.90 -3.73 77.56
C ASN A 5 31.95 -4.30 76.13
N GLN A 6 33.11 -4.84 75.70
CA GLN A 6 33.24 -5.47 74.39
C GLN A 6 32.68 -6.89 74.41
N ARG A 7 31.78 -7.18 73.47
CA ARG A 7 31.10 -8.46 73.29
C ARG A 7 32.08 -9.48 72.68
N PRO A 8 32.32 -10.66 73.28
CA PRO A 8 33.20 -11.66 72.71
C PRO A 8 32.65 -12.21 71.39
N LEU A 9 33.49 -12.30 70.35
CA LEU A 9 33.12 -12.92 69.08
C LEU A 9 33.18 -14.45 69.23
N LEU A 10 32.08 -15.14 68.90
CA LEU A 10 32.06 -16.61 68.83
C LEU A 10 32.83 -17.10 67.58
N PRO A 11 33.53 -18.23 67.66
CA PRO A 11 34.24 -18.82 66.52
C PRO A 11 33.24 -19.23 65.42
N ALA A 12 33.65 -19.04 64.17
CA ALA A 12 32.83 -19.36 63.00
C ALA A 12 32.45 -20.85 62.98
N THR A 13 31.16 -21.14 63.07
CA THR A 13 30.63 -22.48 62.79
C THR A 13 30.82 -22.77 61.30
N GLN A 14 31.41 -23.93 61.00
CA GLN A 14 31.64 -24.36 59.62
C GLN A 14 30.31 -24.40 58.85
N ARG A 15 30.29 -23.77 57.68
CA ARG A 15 29.15 -23.73 56.78
C ARG A 15 28.84 -25.16 56.29
N PRO A 16 27.61 -25.70 56.50
CA PRO A 16 27.27 -27.01 55.96
C PRO A 16 27.35 -27.00 54.42
N PRO A 17 27.68 -28.14 53.79
CA PRO A 17 27.88 -28.24 52.35
C PRO A 17 26.60 -27.85 51.58
N PRO A 18 26.74 -27.28 50.38
CA PRO A 18 25.60 -26.82 49.58
C PRO A 18 24.70 -28.01 49.23
N SER A 19 23.40 -27.88 49.53
CA SER A 19 22.36 -28.79 49.07
C SER A 19 22.31 -28.81 47.53
N PRO A 20 21.91 -29.94 46.92
CA PRO A 20 21.84 -30.07 45.47
C PRO A 20 20.91 -28.99 44.88
N PRO A 21 21.21 -28.49 43.66
CA PRO A 21 20.46 -27.41 43.05
C PRO A 21 18.99 -27.80 42.91
N PRO A 22 18.04 -26.89 43.23
CA PRO A 22 16.62 -27.16 43.02
C PRO A 22 16.39 -27.51 41.56
N ALA A 23 15.59 -28.56 41.33
CA ALA A 23 15.24 -29.07 40.02
C ALA A 23 14.85 -27.92 39.07
N VAL A 24 15.51 -27.92 37.91
CA VAL A 24 15.33 -27.10 36.71
C VAL A 24 14.08 -26.23 36.77
N ALA A 25 14.23 -24.99 37.24
CA ALA A 25 13.16 -23.99 37.16
C ALA A 25 12.82 -23.79 35.67
N GLN A 26 11.67 -24.33 35.23
CA GLN A 26 11.17 -24.16 33.87
C GLN A 26 11.20 -22.67 33.53
N LYS A 27 12.00 -22.33 32.53
CA LYS A 27 12.23 -20.95 32.07
C LYS A 27 10.88 -20.31 31.80
N ARG A 28 10.46 -19.40 32.68
CA ARG A 28 9.13 -18.76 32.64
C ARG A 28 8.89 -18.18 31.25
N ARG A 29 7.89 -18.70 30.54
CA ARG A 29 7.50 -18.21 29.21
C ARG A 29 7.10 -16.74 29.33
N ARG A 30 7.62 -15.89 28.43
CA ARG A 30 7.20 -14.48 28.36
C ARG A 30 5.76 -14.45 27.85
N VAL A 31 4.86 -13.88 28.66
CA VAL A 31 3.45 -13.70 28.30
C VAL A 31 3.33 -12.49 27.38
N THR A 32 2.88 -12.71 26.15
CA THR A 32 2.70 -11.64 25.14
C THR A 32 1.38 -10.89 25.31
N VAL A 33 0.35 -11.53 25.87
CA VAL A 33 -0.97 -10.96 26.10
C VAL A 33 -1.44 -11.28 27.52
N ALA A 34 -1.71 -10.25 28.33
CA ALA A 34 -2.32 -10.41 29.65
C ALA A 34 -3.85 -10.43 29.54
N CYS A 35 -4.53 -11.16 30.42
CA CYS A 35 -5.99 -11.11 30.53
C CYS A 35 -6.47 -9.72 30.96
N LYS A 36 -7.74 -9.38 30.67
CA LYS A 36 -8.34 -8.06 30.97
C LYS A 36 -8.22 -7.72 32.46
N ALA A 37 -8.51 -8.66 33.37
CA ALA A 37 -8.44 -8.44 34.81
C ALA A 37 -7.03 -8.05 35.30
N CYS A 38 -5.99 -8.77 34.87
CA CYS A 38 -4.61 -8.44 35.22
C CYS A 38 -4.15 -7.12 34.57
N ARG A 39 -4.62 -6.83 33.35
CA ARG A 39 -4.29 -5.60 32.62
C ARG A 39 -4.86 -4.36 33.32
N THR A 40 -6.13 -4.38 33.71
CA THR A 40 -6.80 -3.30 34.44
C THR A 40 -6.16 -3.06 35.81
N LYS A 41 -5.82 -4.14 36.53
CA LYS A 41 -5.15 -4.05 37.84
C LYS A 41 -3.64 -3.75 37.74
N LYS A 42 -3.06 -3.68 36.53
CA LYS A 42 -1.61 -3.51 36.27
C LYS A 42 -0.76 -4.55 37.01
N LEU A 43 -1.23 -5.78 37.05
CA LEU A 43 -0.60 -6.90 37.74
C LEU A 43 0.03 -7.88 36.75
N ARG A 44 1.01 -8.65 37.22
CA ARG A 44 1.63 -9.73 36.44
C ARG A 44 0.59 -10.82 36.13
N CYS A 45 0.42 -11.16 34.85
CA CYS A 45 -0.38 -12.27 34.37
C CYS A 45 0.52 -13.50 34.17
N SER A 46 0.06 -14.71 34.53
CA SER A 46 0.78 -15.95 34.23
C SER A 46 0.62 -16.42 32.79
N GLY A 47 -0.42 -15.94 32.07
CA GLY A 47 -0.64 -16.26 30.65
C GLY A 47 -1.21 -17.65 30.39
N GLU A 48 -1.54 -18.41 31.43
CA GLU A 48 -2.21 -19.71 31.30
C GLU A 48 -3.64 -19.54 30.78
N GLN A 49 -4.08 -20.47 29.93
CA GLN A 49 -5.42 -20.51 29.32
C GLN A 49 -6.12 -21.80 29.74
N PRO A 50 -7.43 -21.78 30.05
CA PRO A 50 -8.38 -20.68 29.83
C PRO A 50 -8.35 -19.56 30.90
N ILE A 51 -7.87 -19.86 32.10
CA ILE A 51 -7.81 -18.92 33.24
C ILE A 51 -6.36 -18.83 33.71
N CYS A 52 -5.86 -17.62 33.96
CA CYS A 52 -4.50 -17.46 34.50
C CYS A 52 -4.46 -17.80 36.00
N ALA A 53 -3.37 -18.42 36.48
CA ALA A 53 -3.13 -18.75 37.90
C ALA A 53 -3.69 -17.72 38.91
N ARG A 54 -3.40 -16.42 38.74
CA ARG A 54 -3.90 -15.38 39.65
C ARG A 54 -5.42 -15.24 39.62
N CYS A 55 -6.04 -15.34 38.45
CA CYS A 55 -7.50 -15.31 38.35
C CYS A 55 -8.13 -16.59 38.91
N THR A 56 -7.43 -17.73 38.80
CA THR A 56 -7.82 -18.99 39.46
C THR A 56 -7.81 -18.81 40.97
N ASP A 57 -6.71 -18.33 41.54
CA ASP A 57 -6.55 -18.11 42.99
C ASP A 57 -7.61 -17.14 43.55
N LEU A 58 -7.93 -16.10 42.79
CA LEU A 58 -8.89 -15.08 43.20
C LEU A 58 -10.34 -15.43 42.84
N SER A 59 -10.58 -16.55 42.12
CA SER A 59 -11.89 -16.93 41.60
C SER A 59 -12.61 -15.77 40.89
N GLN A 60 -11.88 -15.03 40.05
CA GLN A 60 -12.38 -13.85 39.33
C GLN A 60 -12.55 -14.15 37.84
N PRO A 61 -13.45 -13.45 37.13
CA PRO A 61 -13.62 -13.62 35.69
C PRO A 61 -12.32 -13.29 34.95
N CYS A 62 -11.81 -14.27 34.21
CA CYS A 62 -10.60 -14.17 33.42
C CYS A 62 -10.96 -14.18 31.94
N GLU A 63 -10.91 -13.01 31.32
CA GLU A 63 -11.17 -12.88 29.89
C GLU A 63 -9.89 -12.42 29.19
N TYR A 64 -9.41 -13.21 28.23
CA TYR A 64 -8.37 -12.77 27.32
C TYR A 64 -8.99 -12.01 26.15
N PRO A 65 -8.40 -10.89 25.70
CA PRO A 65 -8.87 -10.24 24.48
C PRO A 65 -8.67 -11.20 23.30
N VAL A 66 -9.77 -11.51 22.60
CA VAL A 66 -9.81 -12.33 21.37
C VAL A 66 -8.88 -11.79 20.29
N ASP A 67 -8.76 -10.47 20.24
CA ASP A 67 -7.84 -9.76 19.37
C ASP A 67 -6.73 -9.18 20.23
N GLY A 68 -5.67 -9.96 20.49
CA GLY A 68 -4.46 -9.39 21.05
C GLY A 68 -4.11 -8.15 20.23
N GLY A 69 -4.09 -6.95 20.85
CA GLY A 69 -4.08 -5.64 20.16
C GLY A 69 -2.99 -5.46 19.10
N ASN A 70 -2.02 -6.36 19.10
CA ASN A 70 -1.08 -6.75 18.07
C ASN A 70 -1.73 -6.88 16.67
N ASN A 71 -2.88 -7.55 16.57
CA ASN A 71 -3.56 -7.83 15.30
C ASN A 71 -4.08 -6.54 14.64
N ASN A 72 -4.70 -5.64 15.40
CA ASN A 72 -5.19 -4.37 14.85
C ASN A 72 -4.04 -3.50 14.34
N ARG A 73 -2.95 -3.40 15.12
CA ARG A 73 -1.74 -2.69 14.70
C ARG A 73 -1.12 -3.33 13.45
N GLN A 74 -1.04 -4.66 13.39
CA GLN A 74 -0.48 -5.38 12.26
C GLN A 74 -1.33 -5.21 10.99
N VAL A 75 -2.66 -5.22 11.12
CA VAL A 75 -3.58 -4.94 10.01
C VAL A 75 -3.43 -3.50 9.52
N ALA A 76 -3.38 -2.52 10.42
CA ALA A 76 -3.16 -1.13 10.05
C ALA A 76 -1.82 -0.92 9.32
N LEU A 77 -0.73 -1.50 9.84
CA LEU A 77 0.59 -1.46 9.20
C LEU A 77 0.57 -2.14 7.82
N LYS A 78 -0.09 -3.28 7.69
CA LYS A 78 -0.23 -3.98 6.40
C LYS A 78 -0.98 -3.12 5.37
N ARG A 79 -2.04 -2.42 5.78
CA ARG A 79 -2.79 -1.50 4.90
C ARG A 79 -1.91 -0.35 4.43
N GLN A 80 -1.20 0.30 5.36
CA GLN A 80 -0.28 1.38 5.03
C GLN A 80 0.83 0.92 4.08
N TYR A 81 1.41 -0.26 4.35
CA TYR A 81 2.44 -0.83 3.49
C TYR A 81 1.91 -1.11 2.08
N SER A 82 0.71 -1.69 1.98
CA SER A 82 0.07 -1.99 0.69
C SER A 82 -0.24 -0.70 -0.10
N GLN A 83 -0.63 0.38 0.60
CA GLN A 83 -0.90 1.67 -0.03
C GLN A 83 0.38 2.29 -0.60
N ILE A 84 1.46 2.31 0.18
CA ILE A 84 2.77 2.83 -0.26
C ILE A 84 3.31 1.99 -1.42
N GLU A 85 3.15 0.68 -1.37
CA GLU A 85 3.57 -0.22 -2.45
C GLU A 85 2.80 0.07 -3.76
N SER A 86 1.48 0.23 -3.68
CA SER A 86 0.65 0.60 -4.82
C SER A 86 1.08 1.95 -5.42
N GLU A 87 1.31 2.96 -4.60
CA GLU A 87 1.75 4.28 -5.05
C GLU A 87 3.13 4.23 -5.71
N ARG A 88 4.07 3.50 -5.10
CA ARG A 88 5.41 3.27 -5.66
C ARG A 88 5.31 2.62 -7.04
N ASP A 89 4.47 1.61 -7.19
CA ASP A 89 4.33 0.88 -8.45
C ASP A 89 3.64 1.75 -9.52
N GLN A 90 2.69 2.60 -9.15
CA GLN A 90 2.11 3.61 -10.04
C GLN A 90 3.16 4.64 -10.51
N LEU A 91 4.02 5.15 -9.62
CA LEU A 91 5.07 6.08 -10.03
C LEU A 91 6.10 5.42 -10.96
N ARG A 92 6.39 4.14 -10.76
CA ARG A 92 7.22 3.35 -11.68
C ARG A 92 6.57 3.17 -13.05
N ASP A 93 5.27 2.89 -13.09
CA ASP A 93 4.51 2.83 -14.34
C ASP A 93 4.61 4.14 -15.11
N LEU A 94 4.41 5.28 -14.43
CA LEU A 94 4.50 6.61 -15.04
C LEU A 94 5.90 6.89 -15.59
N TYR A 95 6.95 6.56 -14.83
CA TYR A 95 8.33 6.68 -15.30
C TYR A 95 8.57 5.83 -16.55
N ASN A 96 8.13 4.57 -16.53
CA ASN A 96 8.29 3.66 -17.67
C ASN A 96 7.51 4.16 -18.89
N LEU A 97 6.34 4.75 -18.69
CA LEU A 97 5.53 5.36 -19.73
C LEU A 97 6.32 6.49 -20.41
N ILE A 98 6.82 7.45 -19.64
CA ILE A 98 7.63 8.57 -20.18
C ILE A 98 8.89 8.06 -20.88
N ARG A 99 9.51 6.98 -20.39
CA ARG A 99 10.73 6.39 -20.99
C ARG A 99 10.49 5.66 -22.30
N THR A 100 9.30 5.12 -22.51
CA THR A 100 8.99 4.21 -23.64
C THR A 100 8.13 4.85 -24.72
N LEU A 101 7.36 5.89 -24.38
CA LEU A 101 6.56 6.61 -25.36
C LEU A 101 7.45 7.46 -26.28
N PRO A 102 6.99 7.72 -27.52
CA PRO A 102 7.68 8.64 -28.41
C PRO A 102 7.69 10.08 -27.83
N ASP A 103 8.67 10.88 -28.25
CA ASP A 103 8.91 12.24 -27.74
C ASP A 103 7.68 13.16 -27.70
N PRO A 104 6.82 13.25 -28.74
CA PRO A 104 5.68 14.17 -28.68
C PRO A 104 4.66 13.78 -27.61
N GLU A 105 4.40 12.48 -27.42
CA GLU A 105 3.50 12.00 -26.36
C GLU A 105 4.14 12.15 -24.97
N ALA A 106 5.44 11.86 -24.85
CA ALA A 106 6.17 12.05 -23.60
C ALA A 106 6.21 13.53 -23.16
N GLN A 107 6.36 14.47 -24.12
CA GLN A 107 6.29 15.91 -23.87
C GLN A 107 4.92 16.35 -23.35
N GLU A 108 3.83 15.78 -23.89
CA GLU A 108 2.48 16.10 -23.41
C GLU A 108 2.28 15.60 -21.97
N ILE A 109 2.73 14.38 -21.65
CA ILE A 109 2.70 13.87 -20.27
C ILE A 109 3.49 14.81 -19.34
N PHE A 110 4.67 15.27 -19.77
CA PHE A 110 5.49 16.18 -19.00
C PHE A 110 4.86 17.57 -18.80
N ARG A 111 4.19 18.11 -19.83
CA ARG A 111 3.41 19.35 -19.75
C ARG A 111 2.28 19.22 -18.74
N ARG A 112 1.57 18.09 -18.75
CA ARG A 112 0.52 17.77 -17.78
C ARG A 112 1.08 17.68 -16.37
N LEU A 113 2.20 16.98 -16.17
CA LEU A 113 2.88 16.90 -14.87
C LEU A 113 3.29 18.26 -14.31
N ARG A 114 3.73 19.19 -15.17
CA ARG A 114 4.06 20.56 -14.74
C ARG A 114 2.83 21.40 -14.37
N THR A 115 1.67 21.07 -14.90
CA THR A 115 0.42 21.81 -14.70
C THR A 115 -0.43 21.21 -13.57
N SER A 116 -0.33 19.90 -13.34
CA SER A 116 -1.06 19.16 -12.31
C SER A 116 -0.31 19.13 -10.98
N ALA A 117 -1.05 19.16 -9.86
CA ALA A 117 -0.47 19.02 -8.52
C ALA A 117 -0.11 17.57 -8.14
N ASP A 118 -0.67 16.57 -8.82
CA ASP A 118 -0.54 15.14 -8.46
C ASP A 118 -0.16 14.27 -9.67
N PRO A 119 1.02 13.60 -9.66
CA PRO A 119 1.48 12.74 -10.75
C PRO A 119 0.60 11.49 -10.95
N LEU A 120 -0.08 10.99 -9.91
CA LEU A 120 -0.93 9.80 -10.02
C LEU A 120 -2.18 10.08 -10.86
N GLN A 121 -2.75 11.28 -10.73
CA GLN A 121 -3.88 11.71 -11.56
C GLN A 121 -3.50 11.80 -13.04
N VAL A 122 -2.28 12.26 -13.35
CA VAL A 122 -1.78 12.27 -14.73
C VAL A 122 -1.69 10.84 -15.26
N LEU A 123 -1.13 9.91 -14.49
CA LEU A 123 -1.04 8.51 -14.90
C LEU A 123 -2.43 7.91 -15.17
N GLN A 124 -3.40 8.12 -14.27
CA GLN A 124 -4.76 7.61 -14.46
C GLN A 124 -5.39 8.20 -15.72
N ALA A 125 -5.30 9.52 -15.90
CA ALA A 125 -5.88 10.15 -17.07
C ALA A 125 -5.20 9.71 -18.39
N VAL A 126 -3.92 9.32 -18.37
CA VAL A 126 -3.25 8.72 -19.54
C VAL A 126 -3.71 7.27 -19.75
N LYS A 127 -3.87 6.47 -18.68
CA LYS A 127 -4.41 5.11 -18.76
C LYS A 127 -5.85 5.12 -19.28
N ASP A 128 -6.68 6.04 -18.82
CA ASP A 128 -8.06 6.24 -19.28
C ASP A 128 -8.09 6.66 -20.74
N ALA A 129 -7.28 7.66 -21.13
CA ALA A 129 -7.17 8.07 -22.53
C ALA A 129 -6.73 6.92 -23.44
N ASN A 130 -5.73 6.14 -23.02
CA ASN A 130 -5.27 4.98 -23.78
C ASN A 130 -6.35 3.89 -23.87
N THR A 131 -7.21 3.74 -22.85
CA THR A 131 -8.32 2.79 -22.87
C THR A 131 -9.43 3.23 -23.84
N LEU A 132 -9.73 4.53 -23.88
CA LEU A 132 -10.77 5.11 -24.75
C LEU A 132 -10.31 5.25 -26.21
N LEU A 133 -9.03 5.53 -26.43
CA LEU A 133 -8.45 5.79 -27.76
C LEU A 133 -7.80 4.55 -28.40
N ARG A 134 -7.88 3.37 -27.76
CA ARG A 134 -7.27 2.15 -28.30
C ARG A 134 -8.00 1.71 -29.57
N ASN A 135 -7.56 2.24 -30.71
CA ASN A 135 -7.60 1.52 -31.97
C ASN A 135 -6.63 0.32 -31.84
N PRO A 136 -7.06 -0.91 -32.19
CA PRO A 136 -6.24 -2.11 -32.03
C PRO A 136 -4.97 -2.14 -32.90
N ASP A 137 -4.78 -1.19 -33.83
CA ASP A 137 -3.60 -1.14 -34.70
C ASP A 137 -2.79 0.14 -34.48
N SER A 138 -1.72 0.01 -33.70
CA SER A 138 -0.65 1.00 -33.62
C SER A 138 0.03 1.14 -34.98
N THR A 139 -0.37 2.14 -35.74
CA THR A 139 0.46 2.71 -36.81
C THR A 139 0.74 4.17 -36.44
N SER A 140 2.03 4.52 -36.52
CA SER A 140 2.59 5.86 -36.23
C SER A 140 1.64 6.99 -36.62
N PRO A 141 1.56 8.11 -35.86
CA PRO A 141 0.67 9.22 -36.19
C PRO A 141 0.83 9.72 -37.63
N ILE A 142 2.01 9.58 -38.23
CA ILE A 142 2.26 9.88 -39.65
C ILE A 142 1.49 8.93 -40.57
N VAL A 143 1.49 7.63 -40.27
CA VAL A 143 0.78 6.60 -41.04
C VAL A 143 -0.73 6.71 -40.83
N ALA A 144 -1.19 7.00 -39.62
CA ALA A 144 -2.59 7.29 -39.35
C ALA A 144 -3.08 8.54 -40.11
N HIS A 145 -2.28 9.62 -40.13
CA HIS A 145 -2.60 10.81 -40.93
C HIS A 145 -2.59 10.53 -42.43
N LEU A 146 -1.63 9.75 -42.95
CA LEU A 146 -1.61 9.34 -44.36
C LEU A 146 -2.82 8.48 -44.72
N GLN A 147 -3.22 7.56 -43.83
CA GLN A 147 -4.35 6.66 -44.05
C GLN A 147 -5.69 7.40 -43.99
N VAL A 148 -5.87 8.31 -43.03
CA VAL A 148 -7.06 9.18 -42.94
C VAL A 148 -7.15 10.09 -44.17
N HIS A 149 -6.03 10.69 -44.60
CA HIS A 149 -6.00 11.50 -45.81
C HIS A 149 -6.30 10.67 -47.07
N HIS A 150 -5.77 9.45 -47.17
CA HIS A 150 -6.08 8.54 -48.27
C HIS A 150 -7.57 8.18 -48.32
N ILE A 151 -8.18 7.88 -47.17
CA ILE A 151 -9.62 7.61 -47.05
C ILE A 151 -10.43 8.85 -47.44
N ASP A 152 -10.03 10.05 -47.00
CA ASP A 152 -10.73 11.29 -47.37
C ASP A 152 -10.67 11.56 -48.88
N VAL A 153 -9.51 11.39 -49.51
CA VAL A 153 -9.36 11.52 -50.97
C VAL A 153 -10.20 10.49 -51.72
N GLN A 154 -10.25 9.25 -51.23
CA GLN A 154 -11.05 8.20 -51.84
C GLN A 154 -12.56 8.48 -51.69
N ALA A 155 -13.00 8.94 -50.52
CA ALA A 155 -14.37 9.34 -50.26
C ALA A 155 -14.80 10.51 -51.17
N LEU A 156 -13.93 11.51 -51.38
CA LEU A 156 -14.17 12.62 -52.30
C LEU A 156 -14.30 12.18 -53.77
N ARG A 157 -13.60 11.11 -54.15
CA ARG A 157 -13.68 10.55 -55.51
C ARG A 157 -14.98 9.79 -55.74
N LEU A 158 -15.47 9.09 -54.72
CA LEU A 158 -16.65 8.25 -54.79
C LEU A 158 -17.95 9.01 -54.50
N SER A 159 -17.88 10.16 -53.82
CA SER A 159 -19.05 10.97 -53.48
C SER A 159 -19.71 11.59 -54.72
N ALA A 160 -21.04 11.52 -54.80
CA ALA A 160 -21.82 12.11 -55.87
C ALA A 160 -21.79 13.66 -55.85
N MET A 161 -21.64 14.28 -54.68
CA MET A 161 -21.54 15.72 -54.50
C MET A 161 -20.23 16.10 -53.80
N ARG A 162 -19.58 17.18 -54.24
CA ARG A 162 -18.34 17.70 -53.62
C ARG A 162 -18.65 18.90 -52.74
N LEU A 163 -18.64 18.67 -51.44
CA LEU A 163 -18.90 19.67 -50.42
C LEU A 163 -17.60 20.04 -49.72
N ARG A 164 -17.42 21.33 -49.45
CA ARG A 164 -16.36 21.75 -48.52
C ARG A 164 -16.88 21.63 -47.11
N GLY A 165 -16.22 20.79 -46.31
CA GLY A 165 -16.45 20.70 -44.88
C GLY A 165 -15.96 21.96 -44.16
N ARG A 166 -14.87 22.57 -44.61
CA ARG A 166 -14.38 23.84 -44.03
C ARG A 166 -15.12 25.08 -44.57
N PRO A 167 -15.45 26.07 -43.71
CA PRO A 167 -15.07 26.20 -42.30
C PRO A 167 -15.99 25.49 -41.28
N TRP A 168 -17.04 24.81 -41.73
CA TRP A 168 -18.13 24.30 -40.90
C TRP A 168 -17.77 23.08 -40.04
N THR A 169 -16.79 22.27 -40.47
CA THR A 169 -16.32 21.08 -39.75
C THR A 169 -14.79 21.07 -39.60
N ARG A 170 -14.30 20.79 -38.39
CA ARG A 170 -12.86 20.60 -38.10
C ARG A 170 -12.45 19.13 -37.96
N VAL A 171 -13.42 18.24 -37.80
CA VAL A 171 -13.21 16.82 -37.42
C VAL A 171 -13.14 15.89 -38.63
N ALA A 172 -13.74 16.26 -39.77
CA ALA A 172 -13.72 15.47 -41.00
C ALA A 172 -13.24 16.34 -42.18
N GLY A 173 -12.53 15.72 -43.13
CA GLY A 173 -12.11 16.34 -44.38
C GLY A 173 -13.25 16.47 -45.38
N ASP A 174 -13.01 17.22 -46.46
CA ASP A 174 -14.02 17.55 -47.46
C ASP A 174 -14.58 16.30 -48.14
N GLY A 175 -13.77 15.23 -48.28
CA GLY A 175 -14.20 13.98 -48.90
C GLY A 175 -15.13 13.15 -48.05
N LEU A 176 -14.82 13.00 -46.76
CA LEU A 176 -15.69 12.29 -45.81
C LEU A 176 -17.03 13.00 -45.63
N VAL A 177 -17.01 14.34 -45.54
CA VAL A 177 -18.25 15.15 -45.48
C VAL A 177 -19.08 14.99 -46.77
N SER A 178 -18.42 15.02 -47.93
CA SER A 178 -19.06 14.80 -49.23
C SER A 178 -19.72 13.43 -49.34
N SER A 179 -19.06 12.37 -48.84
CA SER A 179 -19.60 11.01 -48.84
C SER A 179 -20.80 10.84 -47.88
N LEU A 180 -20.73 11.43 -46.69
CA LEU A 180 -21.80 11.33 -45.68
C LEU A 180 -23.12 11.95 -46.15
N ILE A 181 -23.04 13.03 -46.93
CA ILE A 181 -24.21 13.77 -47.40
C ILE A 181 -24.72 13.22 -48.75
N SER A 182 -23.87 12.50 -49.48
CA SER A 182 -24.22 11.86 -50.75
C SER A 182 -24.79 10.43 -50.60
N SER A 183 -24.88 9.91 -49.37
CA SER A 183 -25.45 8.59 -49.07
C SER A 183 -26.97 8.57 -48.98
#